data_AF-A0A951EX71-F1
#
_entry.id   AF-A0A951EX71-F1
#
_cell.length_a   1.000
_cell.length_b   1.000
_cell.length_c   1.000
_cell.angle_alpha   90.00
_cell.angle_beta   90.00
_cell.angle_gamma   90.00
#
_symmetry.space_group_name_H-M   'P 1'
#
loop_
_entity.id
_entity.type
_entity.pdbx_description
1 polymer ?
#
loop_
_entity_poly.entity_id
_entity_poly.type
_entity_poly.pdbx_seq_one_letter_code
_entity_poly.pdbx_strand_id
1 'polypeptide(L)'
;GSGPTTDQLKIIERFTRTAPGELIYEATVSDPGTWTRPWTIHMPYKLDPSYTIYEYACHEGNYALLNALKGAREREKEGLNTKVNNDNFVRPVAPTKGQQ
;
A
#
# COMPACT_ATOMS: atom_id res chain seq x y z
N GLY A 1 3.92 6.69 -0.32
CA GLY A 1 3.79 5.67 0.74
C GLY A 1 5.18 5.39 1.25
N SER A 2 5.42 5.69 2.52
CA SER A 2 6.69 6.20 3.05
C SER A 2 7.75 5.14 3.40
N GLY A 3 8.26 4.42 2.40
CA GLY A 3 9.54 3.72 2.53
C GLY A 3 10.72 4.67 2.24
N PRO A 4 11.96 4.36 2.65
CA PRO A 4 13.13 5.16 2.32
C PRO A 4 13.52 4.89 0.86
N THR A 5 12.74 5.38 -0.10
CA THR A 5 13.03 5.23 -1.51
C THR A 5 12.80 6.55 -2.21
N THR A 6 13.72 6.95 -3.07
CA THR A 6 13.61 8.17 -3.88
C THR A 6 13.13 7.87 -5.30
N ASP A 7 12.96 8.93 -6.10
CA ASP A 7 12.70 8.84 -7.54
C ASP A 7 13.90 8.29 -8.35
N GLN A 8 15.08 8.18 -7.71
CA GLN A 8 16.29 7.61 -8.30
C GLN A 8 16.43 6.10 -8.03
N LEU A 9 15.44 5.47 -7.39
CA LEU A 9 15.45 4.03 -7.14
C LEU A 9 15.51 3.24 -8.46
N LYS A 10 16.54 2.39 -8.56
CA LYS A 10 16.67 1.38 -9.61
C LYS A 10 16.90 0.02 -8.98
N ILE A 11 16.13 -0.96 -9.42
CA ILE A 11 16.30 -2.37 -9.04
C ILE A 11 16.62 -3.16 -10.31
N ILE A 12 17.66 -3.98 -10.24
CA ILE A 12 18.01 -4.96 -11.29
C ILE A 12 17.85 -6.35 -10.71
N GLU A 13 16.92 -7.11 -11.26
CA GLU A 13 16.62 -8.47 -10.86
C GLU A 13 17.27 -9.47 -11.83
N ARG A 14 17.85 -10.55 -11.29
CA ARG A 14 18.47 -11.65 -12.04
C ARG A 14 17.95 -12.98 -11.52
N PHE A 15 17.42 -13.77 -12.44
CA PHE A 15 16.92 -15.12 -12.19
C PHE A 15 17.86 -16.11 -12.86
N THR A 16 18.53 -16.94 -12.07
CA THR A 16 19.52 -17.91 -12.56
C THR A 16 19.10 -19.31 -12.15
N ARG A 17 18.68 -20.14 -13.11
CA ARG A 17 18.42 -21.55 -12.84
C ARG A 17 19.75 -22.29 -12.70
N THR A 18 20.07 -22.76 -11.50
CA THR A 18 21.35 -23.42 -11.20
C THR A 18 21.28 -24.94 -11.38
N ALA A 19 20.10 -25.53 -11.23
CA ALA A 19 19.85 -26.96 -11.40
C ALA A 19 18.35 -27.22 -11.70
N PRO A 20 17.96 -28.47 -12.01
CA PRO A 20 16.55 -28.84 -12.04
C PRO A 20 15.86 -28.55 -10.69
N GLY A 21 14.87 -27.67 -10.69
CA GLY A 21 14.14 -27.28 -9.48
C GLY A 21 14.87 -26.31 -8.55
N GLU A 22 16.04 -25.79 -8.94
CA GLU A 22 16.76 -24.78 -8.16
C GLU A 22 16.92 -23.49 -8.96
N LEU A 23 16.67 -22.37 -8.28
CA LEU A 23 16.71 -21.03 -8.84
C LEU A 23 17.41 -20.12 -7.84
N ILE A 24 18.43 -19.40 -8.28
CA ILE A 24 18.96 -18.26 -7.53
C ILE A 24 18.28 -17.01 -8.07
N TYR A 25 17.65 -16.26 -7.16
CA TYR A 25 17.18 -14.91 -7.42
C TYR A 25 18.10 -13.90 -6.75
N GLU A 26 18.54 -12.91 -7.53
CA GLU A 26 19.29 -11.77 -7.03
C GLU A 26 18.58 -10.48 -7.41
N ALA A 27 18.54 -9.53 -6.48
CA ALA A 27 18.09 -8.17 -6.77
C ALA A 27 19.11 -7.17 -6.26
N THR A 28 19.66 -6.37 -7.17
CA THR A 28 20.56 -5.26 -6.83
C THR A 28 19.74 -3.98 -6.75
N VAL A 29 19.73 -3.37 -5.56
CA VAL A 29 19.04 -2.12 -5.26
C VAL A 29 20.05 -0.98 -5.31
N SER A 30 19.74 0.05 -6.08
CA SER A 30 20.52 1.28 -6.22
C SER A 30 19.60 2.48 -6.04
N ASP A 31 19.80 3.25 -4.98
CA ASP A 31 19.13 4.53 -4.77
C ASP A 31 20.11 5.47 -4.05
N PRO A 32 20.83 6.34 -4.77
CA PRO A 32 21.81 7.25 -4.18
C PRO A 32 21.21 8.27 -3.20
N GLY A 33 19.91 8.55 -3.32
CA GLY A 33 19.19 9.44 -2.40
C GLY A 33 18.88 8.79 -1.05
N THR A 34 18.97 7.46 -0.96
CA THR A 34 18.74 6.69 0.26
C THR A 34 20.00 6.01 0.80
N TRP A 35 20.75 5.30 -0.05
CA TRP A 35 21.89 4.49 0.33
C TRP A 35 23.18 4.98 -0.33
N THR A 36 24.30 4.88 0.40
CA THR A 36 25.61 5.35 -0.08
C THR A 36 26.21 4.48 -1.19
N ARG A 37 25.72 3.24 -1.34
CA ARG A 37 26.16 2.30 -2.37
C ARG A 37 25.04 1.31 -2.71
N PRO A 38 25.04 0.76 -3.94
CA PRO A 38 24.16 -0.35 -4.28
C PRO A 38 24.44 -1.57 -3.39
N TRP A 39 23.39 -2.34 -3.13
CA TRP A 39 23.47 -3.60 -2.39
C TRP A 39 22.61 -4.66 -3.06
N THR A 40 22.93 -5.92 -2.84
CA THR A 40 22.30 -7.05 -3.53
C THR A 40 21.74 -8.03 -2.52
N ILE A 41 20.48 -8.42 -2.68
CA ILE A 41 19.91 -9.60 -2.02
C ILE A 41 20.14 -10.82 -2.88
N HIS A 42 20.35 -11.96 -2.21
CA HIS A 42 20.55 -13.26 -2.83
C HIS A 42 19.64 -14.28 -2.14
N MET A 43 18.68 -14.83 -2.89
CA MET A 43 17.69 -15.76 -2.38
C MET A 43 17.69 -17.05 -3.21
N PRO A 44 18.10 -18.18 -2.61
CA PRO A 44 17.96 -19.48 -3.24
C PRO A 44 16.51 -19.97 -3.09
N TYR A 45 15.88 -20.26 -4.22
CA TYR A 45 14.56 -20.88 -4.31
C TYR A 45 14.68 -22.35 -4.71
N LYS A 46 13.83 -23.17 -4.10
CA LYS A 46 13.59 -24.55 -4.49
C LYS A 46 12.18 -24.68 -5.02
N LEU A 47 12.02 -25.42 -6.10
CA LEU A 47 10.73 -25.76 -6.67
C LEU A 47 9.98 -26.64 -5.66
N ASP A 48 8.82 -26.17 -5.25
CA ASP A 48 7.83 -26.95 -4.51
C ASP A 48 6.69 -27.33 -5.49
N PRO A 49 6.57 -28.61 -5.88
CA PRO A 49 5.52 -29.05 -6.81
C PRO A 49 4.10 -28.91 -6.26
N SER A 50 3.95 -28.79 -4.93
CA SER A 50 2.66 -28.61 -4.27
C SER A 50 2.27 -27.13 -4.10
N TYR A 51 3.23 -26.23 -4.27
CA TYR A 51 3.01 -24.80 -4.13
C TYR A 51 2.12 -24.26 -5.25
N THR A 52 1.04 -23.59 -4.86
CA THR A 52 0.14 -22.88 -5.78
C THR A 52 0.25 -21.39 -5.53
N ILE A 53 0.42 -20.60 -6.60
CA ILE A 53 0.37 -19.14 -6.50
C ILE A 53 -1.10 -18.76 -6.28
N TYR A 54 -1.43 -18.38 -5.05
CA TYR A 54 -2.74 -17.79 -4.74
C TYR A 54 -2.73 -16.31 -5.11
N GLU A 55 -3.86 -15.82 -5.62
CA GLU A 55 -4.07 -14.38 -5.77
C GLU A 55 -4.06 -13.71 -4.40
N TYR A 56 -3.27 -12.64 -4.26
CA TYR A 56 -3.29 -11.81 -3.06
C TYR A 56 -4.53 -10.90 -3.09
N ALA A 57 -5.71 -11.47 -2.83
CA ALA A 57 -7.01 -10.79 -2.87
C ALA A 57 -7.30 -9.92 -1.63
N CYS A 58 -6.27 -9.34 -0.98
CA CYS A 58 -6.46 -8.57 0.24
C CYS A 58 -7.28 -7.27 0.05
N HIS A 59 -7.62 -6.92 -1.20
CA HIS A 59 -8.49 -5.80 -1.56
C HIS A 59 -9.88 -6.20 -2.06
N GLU A 60 -10.16 -7.49 -2.31
CA GLU A 60 -11.52 -7.93 -2.57
C GLU A 60 -12.34 -7.82 -1.28
N GLY A 61 -13.35 -6.94 -1.31
CA GLY A 61 -14.15 -6.61 -0.13
C GLY A 61 -13.65 -5.40 0.68
N ASN A 62 -12.71 -4.60 0.17
CA ASN A 62 -12.39 -3.31 0.78
C ASN A 62 -13.55 -2.31 0.58
N TYR A 63 -14.50 -2.32 1.51
CA TYR A 63 -15.62 -1.39 1.55
C TYR A 63 -15.30 -0.09 2.28
N ALA A 64 -14.04 0.17 2.66
CA ALA A 64 -13.70 1.33 3.48
C ALA A 64 -14.08 2.64 2.78
N LEU A 65 -13.73 2.79 1.50
CA LEU A 65 -14.13 3.97 0.71
C LEU A 65 -15.64 4.05 0.51
N LEU A 66 -16.28 2.93 0.17
CA LEU A 66 -17.73 2.88 -0.03
C LEU A 66 -18.49 3.29 1.24
N ASN A 67 -18.09 2.74 2.39
CA ASN A 67 -18.72 3.01 3.68
C ASN A 67 -18.43 4.44 4.15
N ALA A 68 -17.24 4.96 3.91
CA ALA A 68 -16.90 6.36 4.21
C ALA A 68 -17.76 7.34 3.40
N LEU A 69 -17.92 7.10 2.09
CA LEU A 69 -18.76 7.92 1.22
C LEU A 69 -20.26 7.78 1.56
N LYS A 70 -20.73 6.57 1.88
CA LYS A 70 -22.09 6.34 2.37
C LYS A 70 -22.35 7.13 3.66
N GLY A 71 -21.46 7.06 4.64
CA GLY A 71 -21.57 7.81 5.89
C GLY A 71 -21.53 9.32 5.70
N ALA A 72 -20.77 9.82 4.71
CA ALA A 72 -20.79 11.24 4.36
C ALA A 72 -22.15 11.67 3.77
N ARG A 73 -22.75 10.87 2.89
CA ARG A 73 -24.07 11.16 2.30
C ARG A 73 -25.22 11.10 3.29
N GLU A 74 -25.18 10.18 4.26
CA GLU A 74 -26.18 10.16 5.33
C GLU A 74 -26.09 11.44 6.17
N ARG A 75 -24.87 11.91 6.51
CA ARG A 75 -24.70 13.20 7.20
C ARG A 75 -25.19 14.40 6.38
N GLU A 76 -25.00 14.40 5.07
CA GLU A 76 -25.54 15.44 4.17
C GLU A 76 -27.07 15.48 4.19
N LYS A 77 -27.75 14.32 4.19
CA LYS A 77 -29.23 14.23 4.31
C LYS A 77 -29.75 14.77 5.63
N GLU A 78 -29.00 14.58 6.72
CA GLU A 78 -29.30 15.10 8.05
C GLU A 78 -29.02 16.62 8.17
N GLY A 79 -28.55 17.28 7.10
CA GLY A 79 -28.25 18.71 7.08
C GLY A 79 -26.90 19.08 7.73
N LEU A 80 -26.04 18.10 8.00
CA LEU A 80 -24.69 18.34 8.54
C LEU A 80 -23.75 18.73 7.40
N ASN A 81 -23.14 19.91 7.47
CA ASN A 81 -22.15 20.37 6.47
C ASN A 81 -20.87 19.52 6.53
N THR A 82 -20.65 18.67 5.53
CA THR A 82 -19.45 17.85 5.32
C THR A 82 -18.34 18.64 4.62
N LYS A 83 -17.95 19.81 5.16
CA LYS A 83 -16.74 20.49 4.66
C LYS A 83 -15.51 19.72 5.13
N VAL A 84 -14.85 19.03 4.19
CA VAL A 84 -13.54 18.39 4.44
C VAL A 84 -12.49 19.50 4.45
N ASN A 85 -11.98 19.84 5.65
CA ASN A 85 -10.77 20.64 5.79
C ASN A 85 -9.60 19.70 6.09
N ASN A 86 -8.49 19.87 5.37
CA ASN A 86 -7.29 19.02 5.48
C ASN A 86 -6.55 19.13 6.82
N ASP A 87 -7.00 20.02 7.71
CA ASP A 87 -6.28 20.35 8.93
C ASP A 87 -6.80 19.64 10.18
N ASN A 88 -7.90 18.87 10.11
CA ASN A 88 -8.44 18.22 11.30
C ASN A 88 -9.10 16.87 10.98
N PHE A 89 -8.48 15.80 11.47
CA PHE A 89 -9.13 14.50 11.64
C PHE A 89 -10.44 14.73 12.43
N VAL A 90 -11.56 14.41 11.78
CA VAL A 90 -12.94 14.76 12.11
C VAL A 90 -13.20 14.76 13.63
N ARG A 91 -13.30 15.95 14.23
CA ARG A 91 -13.94 16.11 15.54
C ARG A 91 -15.44 16.33 15.30
N PRO A 92 -16.34 15.62 16.00
CA PRO A 92 -17.78 15.88 15.88
C PRO A 92 -18.05 17.34 16.29
N VAL A 93 -18.58 18.14 15.38
CA VAL A 93 -19.17 19.43 15.73
C VAL A 93 -20.55 19.12 16.31
N ALA A 94 -20.76 19.45 17.59
CA ALA A 94 -22.04 19.26 18.26
C ALA A 94 -23.15 20.01 17.50
N PRO A 95 -24.38 19.47 17.44
CA PRO A 95 -25.48 20.14 16.78
C PRO A 95 -25.74 21.49 17.46
N THR A 96 -25.64 22.57 16.69
CA THR A 96 -26.05 23.90 17.13
C THR A 96 -27.57 23.83 17.38
N LYS A 97 -27.99 23.85 18.65
CA LYS A 97 -29.40 24.05 19.00
C LYS A 97 -29.89 25.32 18.29
N GLY A 98 -31.10 25.20 17.72
CA GLY A 98 -31.72 26.18 16.83
C GLY A 98 -31.55 27.63 17.25
N GLN A 99 -31.26 28.46 16.26
CA GLN A 99 -31.58 29.88 16.34
C GLN A 99 -33.09 30.03 16.11
N GLN A 100 -33.76 30.41 17.21
CA GLN A 100 -35.13 30.95 17.34
C GLN A 100 -36.30 30.03 16.94
#